data_AF-A0A2Z7B558-F1
#
_entry.id   AF-A0A2Z7B558-F1
#
_cell.length_a   1.000
_cell.length_b   1.000
_cell.length_c   1.000
_cell.angle_alpha   90.00
_cell.angle_beta   90.00
_cell.angle_gamma   90.00
#
_symmetry.space_group_name_H-M   'P 1'
#
loop_
_entity.id
_entity.type
_entity.pdbx_description
1 polymer ?
#
loop_
_entity_poly.entity_id
_entity_poly.type
_entity_poly.pdbx_seq_one_letter_code
_entity_poly.pdbx_strand_id
1 'polypeptide(L)' 'IGMELYPTGSSLPDCSHACGPCTPCRRVMVSFNRCSVESCPIVYRCMCKGKYYHVPSN' A
#
# COMPACT_ATOMS: atom_id res chain seq x y z
N ILE A 1 -13.27 11.28 -11.42
CA ILE A 1 -12.80 9.99 -11.98
C ILE A 1 -12.03 9.29 -10.87
N GLY A 2 -12.73 8.42 -10.12
CA GLY A 2 -12.11 7.62 -9.07
C GLY A 2 -11.18 6.62 -9.73
N MET A 3 -9.89 6.70 -9.40
CA MET A 3 -8.89 5.78 -9.90
C MET A 3 -9.14 4.43 -9.22
N GLU A 4 -10.05 3.63 -9.80
CA GLU A 4 -10.17 2.21 -9.48
C GLU A 4 -8.86 1.54 -9.88
N LEU A 5 -8.01 1.41 -8.88
CA LEU A 5 -6.74 0.74 -8.99
C LEU A 5 -7.01 -0.74 -8.96
N TYR A 6 -7.16 -1.29 -10.16
CA TYR A 6 -7.15 -2.72 -10.43
C TYR A 6 -6.07 -3.38 -9.55
N PRO A 7 -6.46 -4.26 -8.61
CA PRO A 7 -5.52 -4.92 -7.72
C PRO A 7 -4.73 -5.92 -8.53
N THR A 8 -3.54 -5.54 -8.99
CA THR A 8 -2.59 -6.48 -9.58
C THR A 8 -2.02 -7.34 -8.47
N GLY A 9 -2.76 -8.38 -8.11
CA GLY A 9 -2.33 -9.46 -7.22
C GLY A 9 -2.63 -9.23 -5.74
N SER A 10 -3.47 -10.10 -5.21
CA SER A 10 -3.73 -10.35 -3.79
C SER A 10 -4.51 -9.27 -3.06
N SER A 11 -5.43 -9.73 -2.22
CA SER A 11 -6.34 -8.95 -1.38
C SER A 11 -5.65 -7.74 -0.75
N LEU A 12 -6.39 -6.63 -0.67
CA LEU A 12 -5.90 -5.41 0.01
C LEU A 12 -5.31 -5.76 1.39
N PRO A 13 -4.07 -5.33 1.70
CA PRO A 13 -3.43 -5.70 2.96
C PRO A 13 -4.20 -5.11 4.14
N ASP A 14 -4.47 -5.93 5.15
CA ASP A 14 -5.01 -5.45 6.43
C ASP A 14 -3.87 -4.80 7.24
N CYS A 15 -3.95 -3.48 7.39
CA CYS A 15 -3.00 -2.72 8.19
C CYS A 15 -3.37 -2.68 9.67
N SER A 16 -4.52 -3.19 10.08
CA SER A 16 -5.05 -2.98 11.43
C SER A 16 -4.06 -3.48 12.49
N HIS A 17 -3.43 -4.63 12.24
CA HIS A 17 -2.44 -5.23 13.15
C HIS A 17 -1.01 -5.27 12.58
N ALA A 18 -0.76 -4.72 11.39
CA ALA A 18 0.54 -4.83 10.71
C ALA A 18 1.65 -3.96 11.32
N CYS A 19 1.31 -2.82 11.93
CA CYS A 19 2.30 -1.93 12.54
C CYS A 19 2.63 -2.28 14.01
N GLY A 20 2.17 -3.44 14.51
CA GLY A 20 2.35 -3.86 15.90
C GLY A 20 1.73 -2.86 16.89
N PRO A 21 2.47 -2.35 17.89
CA PRO A 21 1.96 -1.39 18.88
C PRO A 21 1.84 0.05 18.34
N CYS A 22 2.13 0.28 17.05
CA CYS A 22 2.16 1.63 16.49
C CYS A 22 0.77 2.07 16.01
N THR A 23 0.23 3.10 16.67
CA THR A 23 -1.06 3.73 16.31
C THR A 23 -0.84 5.22 16.03
N PRO A 24 -1.40 5.78 14.93
CA PRO A 24 -2.27 5.15 13.95
C PRO A 24 -1.50 4.41 12.84
N CYS A 25 -1.86 3.14 12.59
CA CYS A 25 -1.42 2.38 11.42
C CYS A 25 -2.45 2.56 10.30
N ARG A 26 -2.01 3.00 9.12
CA ARG A 26 -2.90 3.25 7.98
C ARG A 26 -2.33 2.66 6.70
N ARG A 27 -3.23 2.24 5.80
CA ARG A 27 -2.86 1.85 4.44
C ARG A 27 -2.54 3.08 3.61
N VAL A 28 -1.42 3.05 2.92
CA VAL A 28 -0.98 4.09 1.99
C VAL A 28 -0.72 3.49 0.62
N MET A 29 -0.97 4.29 -0.40
CA MET A 29 -0.75 3.94 -1.79
C MET A 29 0.59 4.55 -2.24
N VAL A 30 1.47 3.73 -2.78
CA VAL A 30 2.76 4.15 -3.29
C VAL A 30 2.74 4.01 -4.81
N SER A 31 2.69 5.14 -5.50
CA SER A 31 2.77 5.23 -6.96
C SER A 31 4.20 5.54 -7.40
N PHE A 32 4.69 4.83 -8.40
CA PHE A 32 5.97 5.17 -9.01
C PHE A 32 5.74 6.13 -10.18
N ASN A 33 5.82 7.44 -9.94
CA ASN A 33 5.61 8.51 -10.93
C ASN A 33 6.66 8.57 -12.07
N ARG A 34 7.63 7.65 -12.09
CA ARG A 34 8.77 7.59 -13.04
C ARG A 34 8.74 6.32 -13.89
N CYS A 35 7.57 5.73 -14.12
CA CYS A 35 7.47 4.59 -15.02
C CYS A 35 7.38 5.06 -16.47
N SER A 36 8.34 4.60 -17.30
CA SER A 36 8.39 4.83 -18.75
C SER A 36 7.40 3.96 -19.54
N VAL A 37 6.42 3.36 -18.87
CA VAL A 37 5.39 2.47 -19.43
C VAL A 37 4.02 3.08 -19.24
N GLU A 38 3.08 2.75 -20.12
CA GLU A 38 1.73 3.35 -20.21
C GLU A 38 0.91 3.30 -18.90
N SER A 39 1.27 2.41 -17.96
CA SER A 39 0.69 2.35 -16.62
C SER A 39 1.76 2.24 -15.53
N CYS A 40 1.73 3.14 -14.55
CA CYS A 40 2.65 3.10 -13.41
C CYS A 40 2.20 2.02 -12.40
N PRO A 41 3.08 1.12 -11.94
CA PRO A 41 2.75 0.16 -10.91
C PRO A 41 2.44 0.90 -9.61
N ILE A 42 1.35 0.49 -8.96
CA ILE A 42 0.90 1.03 -7.69
C ILE A 42 0.93 -0.08 -6.65
N VAL A 43 1.58 0.21 -5.53
CA VAL A 43 1.83 -0.74 -4.45
C VAL A 43 1.18 -0.23 -3.17
N TYR A 44 0.41 -1.09 -2.51
CA TYR A 44 -0.15 -0.78 -1.19
C TYR A 44 0.84 -1.17 -0.09
N ARG A 45 1.01 -0.28 0.89
CA ARG A 45 1.86 -0.52 2.07
C ARG A 45 1.15 -0.04 3.33
N CYS A 46 1.56 -0.52 4.50
CA CYS A 46 1.14 0.08 5.77
C CYS A 46 2.15 1.13 6.22
N MET A 47 1.65 2.23 6.75
CA MET A 47 2.45 3.32 7.31
C MET A 47 1.99 3.64 8.73
N CYS A 48 2.95 3.78 9.64
CA CYS A 48 2.72 4.39 10.95
C CYS A 48 3.82 5.41 11.24
N LYS A 49 3.43 6.62 11.65
CA LYS A 49 4.35 7.74 11.96
C LYS A 49 5.43 7.97 10.87
N GLY A 50 5.06 7.83 9.60
CA GLY A 50 5.97 8.02 8.45
C GLY A 50 6.89 6.83 8.14
N LYS A 51 6.79 5.72 8.88
CA LYS A 51 7.55 4.49 8.60
C LYS A 51 6.69 3.47 7.87
N TYR A 52 7.26 2.82 6.86
CA TYR A 52 6.61 1.72 6.15
C TYR A 52 6.82 0.40 6.88
N TYR A 53 5.77 -0.41 6.95
CA TYR A 53 5.78 -1.73 7.57
C TYR A 53 5.53 -2.79 6.50
N HIS A 54 6.26 -3.90 6.62
CA HIS A 54 6.06 -5.06 5.76
C HIS A 54 4.78 -5.78 6.18
N VAL A 55 3.90 -6.04 5.21
CA VAL A 55 2.66 -6.78 5.45
C VAL A 55 2.78 -8.12 4.75
N PRO A 56 2.63 -9.25 5.46
CA PRO A 56 2.57 -10.55 4.82
C PRO A 56 1.33 -10.61 3.91
N SER A 57 1.52 -11.05 2.67
CA SER A 57 0.40 -11.47 1.80
C SER A 57 0.13 -12.94 2.13
N ASN A 58 -1.09 -13.25 2.58
CA ASN A 58 -1.52 -14.62 2.85
C ASN A 58 -1.65 -15.44 1.56
#